data_AF-A0A951M6H5-F1
#
_entry.id   AF-A0A951M6H5-F1
#
_cell.length_a   1.000
_cell.length_b   1.000
_cell.length_c   1.000
_cell.angle_alpha   90.00
_cell.angle_beta   90.00
_cell.angle_gamma   90.00
#
_symmetry.space_group_name_H-M   'P 1'
#
loop_
_entity.id
_entity.type
_entity.pdbx_description
1 polymer ?
#
loop_
_entity_poly.entity_id
_entity_poly.type
_entity_poly.pdbx_seq_one_letter_code
_entity_poly.pdbx_strand_id
1 'polypeptide(L)'
;MKKILMMALIALATGTSAFAAPRTISNKVTEHFSASFKNAKNVTWKSNDRFDKVSFMLAGEQVDAFYDVEGDLIGTSKTIGFEKLPKSALELITTKYTFPEHQLKDCIEFTSSNNEKNYYVSFEKKNETLVLEITKAGVVSVFARNKK
;
A
#
# COMPACT_ATOMS: atom_id res chain seq x y z
N MET A 1 2.33 -12.69 8.67
CA MET A 1 2.38 -11.21 8.61
C MET A 1 3.04 -10.69 7.33
N LYS A 2 4.34 -10.93 7.04
CA LYS A 2 5.01 -10.41 5.81
C LYS A 2 4.36 -10.78 4.47
N LYS A 3 3.81 -11.99 4.34
CA LYS A 3 3.21 -12.48 3.07
C LYS A 3 1.90 -11.78 2.70
N ILE A 4 1.09 -11.39 3.70
CA ILE A 4 -0.19 -10.72 3.46
C ILE A 4 0.03 -9.24 3.11
N LEU A 5 0.99 -8.60 3.79
CA LEU A 5 1.46 -7.25 3.45
C LEU A 5 1.98 -7.17 2.01
N MET A 6 2.73 -8.18 1.56
CA MET A 6 3.17 -8.31 0.16
C MET A 6 2.04 -8.21 -0.85
N MET A 7 0.88 -8.80 -0.58
CA MET A 7 -0.20 -8.91 -1.58
C MET A 7 -1.06 -7.63 -1.69
N ALA A 8 -1.28 -6.92 -0.59
CA ALA A 8 -1.98 -5.64 -0.59
C ALA A 8 -1.22 -4.56 -1.38
N LEU A 9 0.11 -4.51 -1.22
CA LEU A 9 1.00 -3.59 -1.93
C LEU A 9 1.17 -3.95 -3.42
N ILE A 10 1.19 -5.24 -3.78
CA ILE A 10 1.26 -5.69 -5.18
C ILE A 10 0.00 -5.26 -5.97
N ALA A 11 -1.18 -5.30 -5.35
CA ALA A 11 -2.43 -4.93 -6.02
C ALA A 11 -2.53 -3.42 -6.36
N LEU A 12 -1.76 -2.57 -5.68
CA LEU A 12 -1.62 -1.14 -6.03
C LEU A 12 -0.69 -0.94 -7.24
N ALA A 13 0.28 -1.83 -7.44
CA ALA A 13 1.35 -1.68 -8.43
C ALA A 13 0.96 -2.16 -9.83
N THR A 14 0.20 -3.27 -9.94
CA THR A 14 -0.17 -3.89 -11.22
C THR A 14 -1.68 -3.96 -11.38
N GLY A 15 -2.25 -3.13 -12.27
CA GLY A 15 -3.67 -3.15 -12.63
C GLY A 15 -4.15 -4.41 -13.37
N THR A 16 -3.41 -5.52 -13.30
CA THR A 16 -3.73 -6.81 -13.94
C THR A 16 -4.17 -7.82 -12.88
N SER A 17 -5.31 -7.58 -12.23
CA SER A 17 -6.01 -8.65 -11.54
C SER A 17 -6.75 -9.48 -12.59
N ALA A 18 -6.39 -10.77 -12.75
CA ALA A 18 -7.38 -11.74 -13.20
C ALA A 18 -8.58 -11.61 -12.26
N PHE A 19 -9.70 -11.08 -12.77
CA PHE A 19 -10.83 -10.71 -11.93
C PHE A 19 -11.49 -11.97 -11.38
N ALA A 20 -11.09 -12.37 -10.18
CA ALA A 20 -11.94 -13.19 -9.33
C ALA A 20 -13.24 -12.40 -9.05
N ALA A 21 -14.37 -13.10 -8.99
CA ALA A 21 -15.65 -12.47 -8.70
C ALA A 21 -15.56 -11.68 -7.38
N PRO A 22 -16.16 -10.47 -7.29
CA PRO A 22 -16.18 -9.70 -6.06
C PRO A 22 -16.70 -10.53 -4.88
N ARG A 23 -15.94 -10.57 -3.79
CA ARG A 23 -16.35 -11.23 -2.55
C ARG A 23 -17.28 -10.31 -1.76
N THR A 24 -18.29 -10.88 -1.11
CA THR A 24 -19.11 -10.17 -0.12
C THR A 24 -18.25 -9.79 1.08
N ILE A 25 -18.24 -8.49 1.42
CA ILE A 25 -17.53 -7.97 2.60
C ILE A 25 -18.25 -8.45 3.86
N SER A 26 -17.48 -8.94 4.82
CA SER A 26 -18.04 -9.46 6.09
C SER A 26 -18.50 -8.34 7.02
N ASN A 27 -19.47 -8.63 7.88
CA ASN A 27 -19.93 -7.69 8.92
C ASN A 27 -18.80 -7.28 9.88
N LYS A 28 -17.87 -8.20 10.19
CA LYS A 28 -16.71 -7.91 11.03
C LYS A 28 -15.88 -6.73 10.47
N VAL A 29 -15.70 -6.70 9.16
CA VAL A 29 -14.95 -5.62 8.49
C VAL A 29 -15.72 -4.30 8.55
N THR A 30 -17.02 -4.31 8.25
CA THR A 30 -17.83 -3.08 8.25
C THR A 30 -17.98 -2.50 9.65
N GLU A 31 -18.15 -3.35 10.67
CA GLU A 31 -18.17 -2.97 12.09
C GLU A 31 -16.84 -2.38 12.55
N HIS A 32 -15.72 -3.08 12.29
CA HIS A 32 -14.39 -2.58 12.63
C HIS A 32 -14.09 -1.23 11.95
N PHE A 33 -14.39 -1.11 10.65
CA PHE A 33 -14.18 0.12 9.90
C PHE A 33 -14.96 1.29 10.51
N SER A 34 -16.25 1.08 10.81
CA SER A 34 -17.13 2.12 11.36
C SER A 34 -16.70 2.55 12.77
N ALA A 35 -16.21 1.61 13.58
CA ALA A 35 -15.68 1.89 14.91
C ALA A 35 -14.35 2.66 14.88
N SER A 36 -13.45 2.28 13.97
CA SER A 36 -12.06 2.75 13.92
C SER A 36 -11.88 4.07 13.16
N PHE A 37 -12.67 4.28 12.10
CA PHE A 37 -12.52 5.43 11.20
C PHE A 37 -13.73 6.35 11.27
N LYS A 38 -14.04 6.81 12.49
CA LYS A 38 -15.12 7.78 12.73
C LYS A 38 -14.91 9.01 11.85
N ASN A 39 -15.98 9.46 11.18
CA ASN A 39 -15.98 10.57 10.22
C ASN A 39 -15.33 10.29 8.86
N ALA A 40 -15.07 9.03 8.50
CA ALA A 40 -14.70 8.68 7.15
C ALA A 40 -15.76 9.15 6.14
N LYS A 41 -15.30 9.70 5.01
CA LYS A 41 -16.14 10.15 3.89
C LYS A 41 -15.71 9.47 2.60
N ASN A 42 -16.57 9.51 1.57
CA ASN A 42 -16.26 8.99 0.23
C ASN A 42 -15.76 7.53 0.24
N VAL A 43 -16.41 6.69 1.04
CA VAL A 43 -15.99 5.30 1.28
C VAL A 43 -16.26 4.44 0.06
N THR A 44 -15.22 3.79 -0.47
CA THR A 44 -15.29 2.87 -1.61
C THR A 44 -14.65 1.55 -1.23
N TRP A 45 -15.34 0.46 -1.52
CA TRP A 45 -14.90 -0.89 -1.19
C TRP A 45 -14.42 -1.63 -2.43
N LYS A 46 -13.35 -2.40 -2.30
CA LYS A 46 -12.88 -3.37 -3.29
C LYS A 46 -12.48 -4.66 -2.58
N SER A 47 -13.08 -5.77 -2.99
CA SER A 47 -12.80 -7.08 -2.39
C SER A 47 -12.39 -8.08 -3.46
N ASN A 48 -11.46 -8.95 -3.08
CA ASN A 48 -11.06 -10.11 -3.86
C ASN A 48 -10.89 -11.32 -2.91
N ASP A 49 -10.32 -12.39 -3.44
CA ASP A 49 -10.04 -13.65 -2.74
C ASP A 49 -8.93 -13.55 -1.68
N ARG A 50 -8.24 -12.41 -1.58
CA ARG A 50 -7.04 -12.23 -0.73
C ARG A 50 -7.23 -11.19 0.37
N PHE A 51 -7.95 -10.11 0.08
CA PHE A 51 -8.17 -9.01 1.02
C PHE A 51 -9.39 -8.17 0.64
N ASP A 52 -9.90 -7.43 1.62
CA ASP A 52 -10.79 -6.30 1.41
C ASP A 52 -10.01 -5.00 1.54
N LYS A 53 -10.21 -4.09 0.60
CA LYS A 53 -9.67 -2.73 0.62
C LYS A 53 -10.79 -1.73 0.75
N VAL A 54 -10.63 -0.79 1.67
CA VAL A 54 -11.48 0.38 1.83
C VAL A 54 -10.69 1.63 1.53
N SER A 55 -11.11 2.39 0.52
CA SER A 55 -10.58 3.71 0.20
C SER A 55 -11.55 4.77 0.72
N PHE A 56 -11.04 5.77 1.46
CA PHE A 56 -11.88 6.78 2.11
C PHE A 56 -11.10 8.06 2.40
N MET A 57 -11.82 9.15 2.64
CA MET A 57 -11.27 10.41 3.13
C MET A 57 -11.38 10.48 4.65
N LEU A 58 -10.27 10.76 5.33
CA LEU A 58 -10.23 10.97 6.79
C LEU A 58 -9.39 12.22 7.10
N ALA A 59 -9.98 13.17 7.82
CA ALA A 59 -9.31 14.44 8.16
C ALA A 59 -8.69 15.18 6.95
N GLY A 60 -9.29 15.04 5.76
CA GLY A 60 -8.80 15.66 4.52
C GLY A 60 -7.72 14.87 3.79
N GLU A 61 -7.29 13.72 4.31
CA GLU A 61 -6.34 12.81 3.64
C GLU A 61 -7.07 11.61 3.02
N GLN A 62 -6.62 11.17 1.85
CA GLN A 62 -7.04 9.90 1.26
C GLN A 62 -6.30 8.77 1.98
N VAL A 63 -7.05 7.82 2.53
CA VAL A 63 -6.55 6.67 3.27
C VAL A 63 -7.11 5.39 2.65
N ASP A 64 -6.28 4.37 2.62
CA ASP A 64 -6.69 3.00 2.32
C ASP A 64 -6.55 2.15 3.58
N ALA A 65 -7.56 1.36 3.92
CA ALA A 65 -7.48 0.31 4.95
C ALA A 65 -7.58 -1.07 4.28
N PHE A 66 -6.79 -2.02 4.78
CA PHE A 66 -6.72 -3.37 4.25
C PHE A 66 -7.07 -4.37 5.33
N TYR A 67 -7.97 -5.29 5.00
CA TYR A 67 -8.42 -6.39 5.85
C TYR A 67 -8.13 -7.71 5.18
N ASP A 68 -7.74 -8.72 5.96
CA ASP A 68 -7.59 -10.06 5.43
C ASP A 68 -8.95 -10.75 5.20
N VAL A 69 -8.90 -11.98 4.70
CA VAL A 69 -10.10 -12.76 4.40
C VAL A 69 -10.92 -13.11 5.66
N GLU A 70 -10.30 -13.11 6.84
CA GLU A 70 -10.95 -13.35 8.15
C GLU A 70 -11.55 -12.07 8.74
N GLY A 71 -11.35 -10.93 8.05
CA GLY A 71 -11.85 -9.62 8.43
C GLY A 71 -11.00 -8.91 9.47
N ASP A 72 -9.76 -9.36 9.70
CA ASP A 72 -8.83 -8.68 10.60
C ASP A 72 -8.04 -7.59 9.87
N LEU A 73 -7.79 -6.49 10.59
CA LEU A 73 -7.05 -5.36 10.03
C LEU A 73 -5.58 -5.76 9.78
N ILE A 74 -5.15 -5.65 8.53
CA ILE A 74 -3.74 -5.77 8.13
C ILE A 74 -3.01 -4.45 8.43
N GLY A 75 -3.64 -3.33 8.06
CA GLY A 75 -3.12 -1.98 8.28
C GLY A 75 -3.77 -0.94 7.37
N THR A 76 -3.20 0.26 7.38
CA THR A 76 -3.60 1.38 6.54
C THR A 76 -2.45 1.89 5.70
N SER A 77 -2.75 2.52 4.58
CA SER A 77 -1.78 3.29 3.81
C SER A 77 -2.30 4.66 3.42
N LYS A 78 -1.36 5.57 3.20
CA LYS A 78 -1.61 6.88 2.59
C LYS A 78 -0.48 7.27 1.67
N THR A 79 -0.81 7.98 0.60
CA THR A 79 0.19 8.60 -0.26
C THR A 79 0.94 9.67 0.50
N ILE A 80 2.27 9.68 0.34
CA ILE A 80 3.15 10.70 0.90
C ILE A 80 4.03 11.27 -0.21
N GLY A 81 4.54 12.48 0.02
CA GLY A 81 5.59 13.01 -0.85
C GLY A 81 6.86 12.17 -0.72
N PHE A 82 7.57 11.98 -1.83
CA PHE A 82 8.83 11.23 -1.87
C PHE A 82 9.87 11.84 -0.92
N GLU A 83 9.87 13.17 -0.78
CA GLU A 83 10.72 13.95 0.12
C GLU A 83 10.49 13.66 1.62
N LYS A 84 9.39 12.99 1.99
CA LYS A 84 9.11 12.60 3.38
C LYS A 84 9.81 11.31 3.80
N LEU A 85 10.51 10.64 2.89
CA LEU A 85 11.28 9.43 3.20
C LEU A 85 12.49 9.74 4.11
N PRO A 86 12.99 8.75 4.87
CA PRO A 86 14.24 8.89 5.61
C PRO A 86 15.40 9.37 4.72
N LYS A 87 16.23 10.29 5.22
CA LYS A 87 17.32 10.91 4.45
C LYS A 87 18.26 9.88 3.80
N SER A 88 18.65 8.86 4.55
CA SER A 88 19.52 7.77 4.03
C SER A 88 18.87 6.99 2.89
N ALA A 89 17.55 6.81 2.93
CA ALA A 89 16.81 6.18 1.84
C ALA A 89 16.73 7.11 0.62
N LEU A 90 16.50 8.41 0.81
CA LEU A 90 16.52 9.39 -0.29
C LEU A 90 17.85 9.39 -1.03
N GLU A 91 18.98 9.42 -0.30
CA GLU A 91 20.32 9.42 -0.89
C GLU A 91 20.57 8.15 -1.70
N LEU A 92 20.25 6.97 -1.14
CA LEU A 92 20.43 5.70 -1.82
C LEU A 92 19.52 5.59 -3.05
N ILE A 93 18.25 5.98 -2.92
CA ILE A 93 17.28 5.81 -4.00
C ILE A 93 17.59 6.75 -5.16
N THR A 94 17.88 8.03 -4.88
CA THR A 94 18.20 9.02 -5.93
C THR A 94 19.53 8.72 -6.63
N THR A 95 20.46 8.03 -5.97
CA THR A 95 21.71 7.56 -6.58
C THR A 95 21.51 6.33 -7.47
N LYS A 96 20.69 5.37 -7.02
CA LYS A 96 20.61 4.03 -7.65
C LYS A 96 19.47 3.87 -8.66
N TYR A 97 18.36 4.58 -8.49
CA TYR A 97 17.14 4.43 -9.28
C TYR A 97 16.83 5.76 -9.99
N THR A 98 17.62 6.07 -11.01
CA THR A 98 17.59 7.36 -11.72
C THR A 98 16.61 7.38 -12.88
N PHE A 99 16.13 8.58 -13.22
CA PHE A 99 15.42 8.88 -14.46
C PHE A 99 16.40 8.85 -15.66
N PRO A 100 15.97 8.40 -16.86
CA PRO A 100 14.63 7.95 -17.24
C PRO A 100 14.35 6.46 -16.98
N GLU A 101 15.33 5.69 -16.49
CA GLU A 101 15.17 4.24 -16.36
C GLU A 101 14.11 3.84 -15.32
N HIS A 102 14.06 4.57 -14.21
CA HIS A 102 13.12 4.35 -13.11
C HIS A 102 12.25 5.59 -12.94
N GLN A 103 11.03 5.55 -13.49
CA GLN A 103 10.06 6.63 -13.34
C GLN A 103 9.29 6.45 -12.04
N LEU A 104 9.34 7.43 -11.14
CA LEU A 104 8.57 7.40 -9.89
C LEU A 104 7.08 7.34 -10.22
N LYS A 105 6.39 6.32 -9.68
CA LYS A 105 4.95 6.11 -9.86
C LYS A 105 4.16 6.48 -8.61
N ASP A 106 4.60 6.01 -7.45
CA ASP A 106 3.90 6.25 -6.18
C ASP A 106 4.87 6.15 -4.99
N CYS A 107 4.51 6.82 -3.90
CA CYS A 107 5.19 6.77 -2.61
C CYS A 107 4.14 6.74 -1.51
N ILE A 108 4.14 5.69 -0.69
CA ILE A 108 3.15 5.53 0.37
C ILE A 108 3.80 5.26 1.73
N GLU A 109 3.18 5.75 2.79
CA GLU A 109 3.38 5.26 4.15
C GLU A 109 2.36 4.16 4.42
N PHE A 110 2.83 3.02 4.91
CA PHE A 110 2.00 1.94 5.42
C PHE A 110 2.17 1.84 6.93
N THR A 111 1.05 1.82 7.66
CA THR A 111 0.99 1.57 9.10
C THR A 111 0.26 0.25 9.32
N SER A 112 0.93 -0.74 9.87
CA SER A 112 0.32 -2.03 10.23
C SER A 112 -0.66 -1.90 11.39
N SER A 113 -1.46 -2.95 11.62
CA SER A 113 -2.36 -3.02 12.78
C SER A 113 -1.65 -2.96 14.14
N ASN A 114 -0.35 -3.27 14.21
CA ASN A 114 0.48 -3.10 15.41
C ASN A 114 1.23 -1.74 15.45
N ASN A 115 0.83 -0.77 14.62
CA ASN A 115 1.41 0.58 14.51
C ASN A 115 2.89 0.64 14.07
N GLU A 116 3.40 -0.41 13.42
CA GLU A 116 4.69 -0.36 12.74
C GLU A 116 4.56 0.38 11.42
N LYS A 117 5.54 1.24 11.13
CA LYS A 117 5.55 2.08 9.93
C LYS A 117 6.67 1.68 8.98
N ASN A 118 6.28 1.38 7.75
CA ASN A 118 7.17 1.22 6.60
C ASN A 118 6.72 2.13 5.48
N TYR A 119 7.63 2.42 4.56
CA TYR A 119 7.35 3.19 3.36
C TYR A 119 7.58 2.33 2.13
N TYR A 120 6.83 2.61 1.07
CA TYR A 120 6.98 1.90 -0.20
C TYR A 120 7.05 2.89 -1.34
N VAL A 121 8.04 2.67 -2.21
CA VAL A 121 8.24 3.47 -3.43
C VAL A 121 8.08 2.55 -4.61
N SER A 122 7.18 2.91 -5.52
CA SER A 122 6.97 2.21 -6.79
C SER A 122 7.63 2.97 -7.92
N PHE A 123 8.49 2.28 -8.67
CA PHE A 123 9.08 2.75 -9.92
C PHE A 123 8.54 1.96 -11.09
N GLU A 124 8.23 2.67 -12.17
CA GLU A 124 7.94 2.08 -13.46
C GLU A 124 9.21 2.04 -14.31
N LYS A 125 9.54 0.87 -14.84
CA LYS A 125 10.70 0.63 -15.68
C LYS A 125 10.30 -0.22 -16.88
N LYS A 126 10.17 0.37 -18.07
CA LYS A 126 9.76 -0.32 -19.31
C LYS A 126 8.56 -1.28 -19.10
N ASN A 127 8.84 -2.57 -18.91
CA ASN A 127 7.88 -3.66 -18.75
C ASN A 127 7.84 -4.25 -17.33
N GLU A 128 8.41 -3.56 -16.34
CA GLU A 128 8.34 -3.95 -14.94
C GLU A 128 7.92 -2.79 -14.04
N THR A 129 7.26 -3.14 -12.94
CA THR A 129 7.11 -2.26 -11.77
C THR A 129 7.99 -2.81 -10.66
N LEU A 130 8.93 -1.98 -10.22
CA LEU A 130 9.80 -2.23 -9.07
C LEU A 130 9.20 -1.56 -7.85
N VAL A 131 9.01 -2.31 -6.78
CA VAL A 131 8.58 -1.77 -5.48
C VAL A 131 9.72 -1.92 -4.49
N LEU A 132 10.12 -0.82 -3.87
CA LEU A 132 11.07 -0.78 -2.77
C LEU A 132 10.31 -0.68 -1.44
N GLU A 133 10.79 -1.39 -0.44
CA GLU A 133 10.40 -1.21 0.96
C GLU A 133 11.49 -0.42 1.67
N ILE A 134 11.07 0.57 2.46
CA ILE A 134 11.94 1.41 3.26
C ILE A 134 11.45 1.34 4.70
N THR A 135 12.32 0.89 5.60
CA THR A 135 12.03 0.91 7.03
C THR A 135 12.12 2.32 7.61
N LYS A 136 11.58 2.56 8.81
CA LYS A 136 11.76 3.83 9.53
C LYS A 136 13.23 4.23 9.74
N ALA A 137 14.14 3.26 9.82
CA ALA A 137 15.59 3.48 9.93
C ALA A 137 16.25 3.86 8.58
N GLY A 138 15.48 3.90 7.49
CA GLY A 138 15.98 4.22 6.15
C GLY A 138 16.69 3.06 5.44
N VAL A 139 16.58 1.83 5.97
CA VAL A 139 17.05 0.64 5.26
C VAL A 139 16.14 0.40 4.06
N VAL A 140 16.73 0.35 2.87
CA VAL A 140 16.04 0.13 1.59
C VAL A 140 16.27 -1.30 1.12
N SER A 141 15.19 -1.99 0.76
CA SER A 141 15.23 -3.32 0.16
C SER A 141 14.24 -3.44 -1.00
N VAL A 142 14.53 -4.33 -1.95
CA VAL A 142 13.56 -4.68 -2.99
C VAL A 142 12.44 -5.47 -2.35
N PHE A 143 11.22 -4.96 -2.46
CA PHE A 143 10.03 -5.61 -1.95
C PHE A 143 9.40 -6.55 -2.99
N ALA A 144 9.20 -6.03 -4.20
CA ALA A 144 8.60 -6.78 -5.29
C ALA A 144 9.10 -6.30 -6.66
N ARG A 145 9.03 -7.20 -7.64
CA ARG A 145 9.20 -6.90 -9.07
C ARG A 145 8.08 -7.59 -9.81
N ASN A 146 7.25 -6.81 -10.49
CA ASN A 146 6.14 -7.34 -11.26
C ASN A 146 6.34 -7.00 -12.72
N LYS A 147 6.39 -8.01 -13.58
CA LYS A 147 6.35 -7.80 -15.03
C LYS A 147 4.94 -7.37 -15.42
N LYS A 148 4.85 -6.44 -16.36
CA LYS A 148 3.60 -6.08 -17.01
C LYS A 148 3.15 -7.19 -17.96
#